data_AF-S2JCV6-F1
#
_entry.id   AF-S2JCV6-F1
#
_cell.length_a   1.000
_cell.length_b   1.000
_cell.length_c   1.000
_cell.angle_alpha   90.00
_cell.angle_beta   90.00
_cell.angle_gamma   90.00
#
_symmetry.space_group_name_H-M   'P 1'
#
loop_
_entity.id
_entity.type
_entity.pdbx_description
1 polymer ?
#
loop_
_entity_poly.entity_id
_entity_poly.type
_entity_poly.pdbx_seq_one_letter_code
_entity_poly.pdbx_strand_id
1 'polypeptide(L)'
;MSKASSIANAALKKKKYFTDLPSLKVLSRPHDARSEVTVYIKGFLAEGDSPENFQDWLHSHRLLVLSPSHRWAPAALGYSWPSGSATSHIPIPLASFGSTAYLIAKNLKQLKNLRFPTPASIAGALAVDVGIHATRLAYQFSIANQESHDRAEMLAWRLLDLRRKYEYLRVVGHSLGCRHIVEACSLMNANERPDSIHLCAPALVAPDIVNQIRKETGGLGQNKTLIYYSPKDITLGILLRTLLKGDQAIGEIGLPEQVGFEKDWLDETVKSIDVSKNLGGFYVGAHTDYANKFHYFAQPY
;
A
#
# COMPACT_ATOMS: atom_id res chain seq x y z
N MET A 1 2.56 -31.64 32.84
CA MET A 1 2.15 -31.28 31.46
C MET A 1 1.17 -30.08 31.42
N SER A 2 1.36 -28.99 32.19
CA SER A 2 0.38 -27.87 32.19
C SER A 2 0.95 -26.45 32.02
N LYS A 3 2.26 -26.27 31.80
CA LYS A 3 2.85 -24.94 31.50
C LYS A 3 3.04 -24.66 30.01
N ALA A 4 3.19 -25.70 29.18
CA ALA A 4 3.35 -25.54 27.73
C ALA A 4 2.05 -25.13 27.01
N SER A 5 0.87 -25.55 27.51
CA SER A 5 -0.42 -25.15 26.92
C SER A 5 -0.83 -23.72 27.27
N SER A 6 -0.33 -23.18 28.39
CA SER A 6 -0.58 -21.79 28.81
C SER A 6 0.19 -20.77 27.94
N ILE A 7 1.40 -21.11 27.50
CA ILE A 7 2.22 -20.24 26.63
C ILE A 7 1.69 -20.25 25.19
N ALA A 8 1.21 -21.39 24.70
CA ALA A 8 0.56 -21.49 23.39
C ALA A 8 -0.77 -20.72 23.32
N ASN A 9 -1.55 -20.69 24.41
CA ASN A 9 -2.80 -19.93 24.47
C ASN A 9 -2.61 -18.41 24.57
N ALA A 10 -1.46 -17.92 25.02
CA ALA A 10 -1.15 -16.49 25.02
C ALA A 10 -0.75 -15.94 23.63
N ALA A 11 -0.23 -16.81 22.75
CA ALA A 11 0.14 -16.47 21.37
C ALA A 11 -1.06 -16.42 20.40
N LEU A 12 -2.22 -16.94 20.83
CA LEU A 12 -3.52 -16.81 20.15
C LEU A 12 -4.32 -15.62 20.68
N LYS A 13 -3.66 -14.50 21.03
CA LYS A 13 -4.35 -13.19 21.01
C LYS A 13 -4.92 -13.03 19.60
N LYS A 14 -6.25 -13.12 19.47
CA LYS A 14 -7.00 -12.80 18.24
C LYS A 14 -6.34 -11.58 17.60
N LYS A 15 -5.54 -11.78 16.55
CA LYS A 15 -4.99 -10.66 15.77
C LYS A 15 -6.21 -9.93 15.22
N LYS A 16 -6.48 -8.74 15.75
CA LYS A 16 -7.49 -7.85 15.18
C LYS A 16 -6.92 -7.37 13.85
N TYR A 17 -7.47 -7.89 12.74
CA TYR A 17 -7.10 -7.46 11.39
C TYR A 17 -7.65 -6.07 11.07
N PHE A 18 -8.76 -5.69 11.72
CA PHE A 18 -9.26 -4.33 11.75
C PHE A 18 -8.97 -3.68 13.10
N THR A 19 -8.41 -2.48 13.02
CA THR A 19 -8.29 -1.57 14.14
C THR A 19 -9.34 -0.49 13.96
N ASP A 20 -10.27 -0.41 14.91
CA ASP A 20 -11.24 0.70 14.96
C ASP A 20 -10.48 2.02 15.10
N LEU A 21 -10.71 2.96 14.19
CA LEU A 21 -10.07 4.26 14.28
C LEU A 21 -10.91 5.17 15.19
N PRO A 22 -10.27 6.06 15.97
CA PRO A 22 -10.99 7.01 16.83
C PRO A 22 -12.00 7.85 16.03
N SER A 23 -13.30 7.56 16.20
CA SER A 23 -14.38 8.25 15.49
C SER A 23 -14.63 9.63 16.10
N LEU A 24 -14.82 10.64 15.25
CA LEU A 24 -15.36 11.92 15.72
C LEU A 24 -16.80 11.73 16.20
N LYS A 25 -17.09 12.18 17.42
CA LYS A 25 -18.47 12.28 17.91
C LYS A 25 -19.12 13.50 17.25
N VAL A 26 -19.75 13.28 16.11
CA VAL A 26 -20.54 14.30 15.43
C VAL A 26 -21.79 14.58 16.30
N LEU A 27 -21.87 15.78 16.87
CA LEU A 27 -22.89 16.16 17.86
C LEU A 27 -24.29 16.32 17.25
N SER A 28 -24.37 16.54 15.94
CA SER A 28 -25.61 16.56 15.16
C SER A 28 -25.40 15.81 13.85
N ARG A 29 -25.98 14.62 13.72
CA ARG A 29 -26.07 13.96 12.41
C ARG A 29 -27.26 14.55 11.66
N PRO A 30 -27.12 14.86 10.36
CA PRO A 30 -28.27 15.11 9.50
C PRO A 30 -29.28 13.96 9.62
N HIS A 31 -30.58 14.26 9.58
CA HIS A 31 -31.65 13.25 9.73
C HIS A 31 -31.64 12.18 8.61
N ASP A 32 -30.94 12.45 7.50
CA ASP A 32 -30.74 11.62 6.31
C ASP A 32 -29.37 10.91 6.29
N ALA A 33 -28.64 10.86 7.40
CA ALA A 33 -27.32 10.23 7.46
C ALA A 33 -27.41 8.70 7.32
N ARG A 34 -27.09 8.20 6.12
CA ARG A 34 -26.97 6.77 5.80
C ARG A 34 -25.92 6.05 6.67
N SER A 35 -26.10 4.75 6.83
CA SER A 35 -25.11 3.90 7.53
C SER A 35 -23.89 3.67 6.64
N GLU A 36 -22.79 4.38 6.89
CA GLU A 36 -21.58 4.34 6.07
C GLU A 36 -20.33 4.02 6.90
N VAL A 37 -19.42 3.23 6.32
CA VAL A 37 -18.09 2.95 6.87
C VAL A 37 -17.00 3.12 5.82
N THR A 38 -15.86 3.68 6.23
CA THR A 38 -14.65 3.75 5.40
C THR A 38 -13.56 2.82 5.92
N VAL A 39 -12.98 2.00 5.04
CA VAL A 39 -11.86 1.11 5.36
C VAL A 39 -10.58 1.63 4.71
N TYR A 40 -9.54 1.87 5.52
CA TYR A 40 -8.21 2.23 5.05
C TYR A 40 -7.31 1.00 5.04
N ILE A 41 -6.77 0.65 3.87
CA ILE A 41 -5.89 -0.51 3.68
C ILE A 41 -4.48 0.00 3.42
N LYS A 42 -3.58 -0.28 4.37
CA LYS A 42 -2.16 0.05 4.22
C LYS A 42 -1.50 -0.85 3.16
N GLY A 43 -0.45 -0.30 2.55
CA GLY A 43 0.44 -1.05 1.66
C GLY A 43 1.61 -1.70 2.37
N PHE A 44 2.73 -1.77 1.65
CA PHE A 44 3.99 -2.29 2.15
C PHE A 44 4.45 -1.49 3.38
N LEU A 45 4.59 -2.18 4.52
CA LEU A 45 5.09 -1.59 5.76
C LEU A 45 6.63 -1.57 5.70
N ALA A 46 7.23 -0.38 5.69
CA ALA A 46 8.67 -0.24 5.84
C ALA A 46 9.11 -0.57 7.28
N GLU A 47 10.38 -0.90 7.47
CA GLU A 47 10.97 -1.17 8.79
C GLU A 47 10.79 0.07 9.71
N GLY A 48 10.08 -0.11 10.83
CA GLY A 48 9.73 0.96 11.77
C GLY A 48 8.30 1.49 11.65
N ASP A 49 7.56 1.13 10.59
CA ASP A 49 6.16 1.53 10.46
C ASP A 49 5.24 0.57 11.24
N SER A 50 4.35 1.13 12.07
CA SER A 50 3.46 0.32 12.89
C SER A 50 2.23 -0.12 12.08
N PRO A 51 1.86 -1.41 12.15
CA PRO A 51 0.64 -1.92 11.50
C PRO A 51 -0.63 -1.19 11.98
N GLU A 52 -0.59 -0.56 13.16
CA GLU A 52 -1.72 0.15 13.78
C GLU A 52 -1.69 1.68 13.54
N ASN A 53 -0.62 2.22 12.96
CA ASN A 53 -0.48 3.67 12.82
C ASN A 53 -1.25 4.22 11.62
N PHE A 54 -2.51 4.61 11.81
CA PHE A 54 -3.35 5.25 10.79
C PHE A 54 -3.51 6.76 11.00
N GLN A 55 -2.59 7.43 11.70
CA GLN A 55 -2.78 8.84 12.08
C GLN A 55 -2.93 9.78 10.88
N ASP A 56 -2.13 9.59 9.83
CA ASP A 56 -2.21 10.42 8.62
C ASP A 56 -3.54 10.22 7.88
N TRP A 57 -3.98 8.97 7.78
CA TRP A 57 -5.31 8.65 7.23
C TRP A 57 -6.43 9.24 8.07
N LEU A 58 -6.30 9.17 9.40
CA LEU A 58 -7.28 9.70 10.33
C LEU A 58 -7.34 11.24 10.25
N HIS A 59 -6.21 11.91 10.05
CA HIS A 59 -6.16 13.35 9.82
C HIS A 59 -7.00 13.72 8.58
N SER A 60 -6.72 13.11 7.43
CA SER A 60 -7.51 13.33 6.22
C SER A 60 -8.98 12.93 6.38
N HIS A 61 -9.27 11.80 7.04
CA HIS A 61 -10.63 11.35 7.29
C HIS A 61 -11.45 12.40 8.05
N ARG A 62 -10.88 12.96 9.12
CA ARG A 62 -11.55 14.00 9.93
C ARG A 62 -11.89 15.23 9.10
N LEU A 63 -10.97 15.66 8.23
CA LEU A 63 -11.22 16.79 7.34
C LEU A 63 -12.31 16.49 6.30
N LEU A 64 -12.38 15.25 5.79
CA LEU A 64 -13.42 14.81 4.86
C LEU A 64 -14.80 14.65 5.52
N VAL A 65 -14.85 14.24 6.79
CA VAL A 65 -16.07 14.21 7.60
C VAL A 65 -16.60 15.63 7.81
N LEU A 66 -15.72 16.59 8.07
CA LEU A 66 -16.09 18.00 8.30
C LEU A 66 -16.33 18.77 6.99
N SER A 67 -15.90 18.23 5.85
CA SER A 67 -16.00 18.89 4.55
C SER A 67 -17.45 18.91 4.07
N PRO A 68 -18.02 20.10 3.74
CA PRO A 68 -19.41 20.22 3.31
C PRO A 68 -19.67 19.60 1.92
N SER A 69 -18.62 19.45 1.10
CA SER A 69 -18.70 18.80 -0.21
C SER A 69 -18.61 17.28 -0.15
N HIS A 70 -17.91 16.72 0.84
CA HIS A 70 -17.70 15.28 0.96
C HIS A 70 -18.69 14.62 1.90
N ARG A 71 -18.89 15.18 3.10
CA ARG A 71 -19.80 14.66 4.14
C ARG A 71 -19.61 13.17 4.42
N TRP A 72 -18.36 12.73 4.54
CA TRP A 72 -18.07 11.33 4.88
C TRP A 72 -18.63 10.99 6.26
N ALA A 73 -19.07 9.74 6.44
CA ALA A 73 -19.46 9.29 7.77
C ALA A 73 -18.23 9.13 8.67
N PRO A 74 -18.37 9.35 10.00
CA PRO A 74 -17.25 9.33 10.94
C PRO A 74 -16.73 7.92 11.27
N ALA A 75 -17.38 6.87 10.79
CA ALA A 75 -16.97 5.50 11.04
C ALA A 75 -15.85 5.10 10.09
N ALA A 76 -14.68 4.81 10.66
CA ALA A 76 -13.51 4.39 9.90
C ALA A 76 -12.78 3.23 10.56
N LEU A 77 -12.27 2.32 9.73
CA LEU A 77 -11.51 1.14 10.14
C LEU A 77 -10.15 1.17 9.45
N GLY A 78 -9.09 0.85 10.18
CA GLY A 78 -7.78 0.55 9.62
C GLY A 78 -7.65 -0.95 9.41
N TYR A 79 -7.33 -1.40 8.20
CA TYR A 79 -7.02 -2.79 7.91
C TYR A 79 -5.53 -2.97 7.78
N SER A 80 -4.97 -3.76 8.68
CA SER A 80 -3.57 -4.13 8.65
C SER A 80 -3.45 -5.61 8.31
N TRP A 81 -2.75 -5.89 7.22
CA TRP A 81 -2.43 -7.25 6.81
C TRP A 81 -0.93 -7.45 6.95
N PRO A 82 -0.48 -8.69 7.19
CA PRO A 82 0.94 -8.99 7.33
C PRO A 82 1.62 -8.92 5.95
N SER A 83 1.86 -7.71 5.46
CA SER A 83 2.60 -7.42 4.22
C SER A 83 4.11 -7.61 4.38
N GLY A 84 4.58 -7.77 5.62
CA GLY A 84 5.94 -8.21 5.95
C GLY A 84 5.90 -9.07 7.20
N SER A 85 6.60 -10.21 7.20
CA SER A 85 6.57 -11.11 8.35
C SER A 85 7.49 -10.59 9.46
N ALA A 86 6.99 -10.60 10.71
CA ALA A 86 7.81 -10.45 11.92
C ALA A 86 8.85 -11.58 12.09
N THR A 87 8.82 -12.60 11.21
CA THR A 87 9.75 -13.73 11.16
C THR A 87 10.75 -13.64 10.01
N SER A 88 10.77 -12.55 9.23
CA SER A 88 11.74 -12.32 8.16
C SER A 88 13.08 -11.83 8.73
N HIS A 89 13.58 -12.56 9.74
CA HIS A 89 15.02 -12.66 9.98
C HIS A 89 15.59 -13.43 8.80
N ILE A 90 15.87 -12.72 7.71
CA ILE A 90 16.70 -13.26 6.65
C ILE A 90 18.01 -13.69 7.33
N PRO A 91 18.46 -14.95 7.16
CA PRO A 91 19.80 -15.31 7.58
C PRO A 91 20.73 -14.36 6.85
N ILE A 92 21.45 -13.52 7.61
CA ILE A 92 22.51 -12.67 7.05
C ILE A 92 23.30 -13.58 6.13
N PRO A 93 23.45 -13.27 4.82
CA PRO A 93 24.16 -14.17 3.94
C PRO A 93 25.55 -14.33 4.54
N LEU A 94 25.90 -15.51 5.04
CA LEU A 94 27.25 -15.78 5.55
C LEU A 94 28.28 -15.57 4.43
N ALA A 95 27.84 -15.59 3.16
CA ALA A 95 28.60 -15.15 2.00
C ALA A 95 28.96 -13.64 2.03
N SER A 96 28.12 -12.78 2.59
CA SER A 96 28.40 -11.34 2.81
C SER A 96 29.41 -11.13 3.92
N PHE A 97 29.38 -11.91 5.00
CA PHE A 97 30.50 -11.90 5.94
C PHE A 97 31.77 -12.44 5.28
N GLY A 98 31.70 -13.47 4.44
CA GLY A 98 32.86 -13.98 3.72
C GLY A 98 33.48 -12.97 2.74
N SER A 99 32.67 -12.21 2.00
CA SER A 99 33.12 -11.23 1.00
C SER A 99 33.49 -9.88 1.61
N THR A 100 32.76 -9.41 2.61
CA THR A 100 33.14 -8.22 3.39
C THR A 100 34.35 -8.52 4.27
N ALA A 101 34.45 -9.69 4.91
CA ALA A 101 35.67 -10.11 5.61
C ALA A 101 36.82 -10.39 4.65
N TYR A 102 36.58 -10.84 3.41
CA TYR A 102 37.64 -10.98 2.40
C TYR A 102 38.16 -9.62 1.93
N LEU A 103 37.27 -8.64 1.68
CA LEU A 103 37.68 -7.26 1.35
C LEU A 103 38.34 -6.56 2.54
N ILE A 104 37.81 -6.74 3.76
CA ILE A 104 38.41 -6.25 5.00
C ILE A 104 39.73 -6.96 5.28
N ALA A 105 39.88 -8.26 5.04
CA ALA A 105 41.13 -9.01 5.23
C ALA A 105 42.18 -8.64 4.17
N LYS A 106 41.75 -8.42 2.92
CA LYS A 106 42.61 -7.92 1.84
C LYS A 106 43.08 -6.50 2.14
N ASN A 107 42.20 -5.65 2.69
CA ASN A 107 42.53 -4.30 3.15
C ASN A 107 43.32 -4.32 4.48
N LEU A 108 43.11 -5.28 5.38
CA LEU A 108 43.87 -5.45 6.64
C LEU A 108 45.30 -5.90 6.39
N LYS A 109 45.53 -6.76 5.38
CA LYS A 109 46.87 -7.07 4.89
C LYS A 109 47.54 -5.82 4.27
N GLN A 110 46.78 -4.89 3.71
CA GLN A 110 47.29 -3.59 3.24
C GLN A 110 47.44 -2.54 4.37
N LEU A 111 46.68 -2.67 5.47
CA LEU A 111 46.73 -1.79 6.65
C LEU A 111 47.99 -1.97 7.51
N LYS A 112 48.83 -2.99 7.25
CA LYS A 112 50.20 -3.00 7.79
C LYS A 112 51.06 -1.83 7.29
N ASN A 113 50.64 -1.17 6.20
CA ASN A 113 51.17 0.12 5.75
C ASN A 113 50.00 1.12 5.68
N LEU A 114 49.76 1.84 6.78
CA LEU A 114 48.72 2.87 6.92
C LEU A 114 48.60 3.76 5.66
N ARG A 115 47.61 3.44 4.82
CA ARG A 115 47.09 4.34 3.80
C ARG A 115 45.67 4.70 4.19
N PHE A 116 45.42 6.00 4.30
CA PHE A 116 44.11 6.58 4.56
C PHE A 116 43.05 6.00 3.61
N PRO A 117 41.78 5.86 4.06
CA PRO A 117 40.70 5.38 3.20
C PRO A 117 40.63 6.25 1.94
N THR A 118 40.82 5.61 0.79
CA THR A 118 40.72 6.30 -0.50
C THR A 118 39.25 6.61 -0.80
N PRO A 119 38.96 7.70 -1.53
CA PRO A 119 37.59 7.99 -2.00
C PRO A 119 36.94 6.80 -2.71
N ALA A 120 37.72 5.99 -3.45
CA ALA A 120 37.26 4.78 -4.10
C ALA A 120 36.80 3.69 -3.11
N SER A 121 37.50 3.50 -1.98
CA SER A 121 37.09 2.55 -0.94
C SER A 121 35.83 2.99 -0.19
N ILE A 122 35.64 4.29 0.01
CA ILE A 122 34.41 4.84 0.61
C ILE A 122 33.24 4.65 -0.36
N ALA A 123 33.43 4.99 -1.63
CA ALA A 123 32.42 4.78 -2.68
C ALA A 123 32.06 3.30 -2.84
N GLY A 124 33.05 2.40 -2.79
CA GLY A 124 32.83 0.96 -2.84
C GLY A 124 32.01 0.44 -1.65
N ALA A 125 32.30 0.91 -0.43
CA ALA A 125 31.54 0.54 0.77
C ALA A 125 30.09 1.03 0.69
N LEU A 126 29.87 2.29 0.27
CA LEU A 126 28.54 2.86 0.06
C LEU A 126 27.76 2.09 -1.01
N ALA A 127 28.40 1.71 -2.12
CA ALA A 127 27.75 0.95 -3.18
C ALA A 127 27.31 -0.44 -2.71
N VAL A 128 28.13 -1.12 -1.91
CA VAL A 128 27.77 -2.42 -1.31
C VAL A 128 26.58 -2.27 -0.35
N ASP A 129 26.61 -1.25 0.51
CA ASP A 129 25.55 -0.99 1.48
C ASP A 129 24.21 -0.69 0.79
N VAL A 130 24.23 0.21 -0.20
CA VAL A 130 23.07 0.52 -1.05
C VAL A 130 22.56 -0.73 -1.75
N GLY A 131 23.45 -1.56 -2.29
CA GLY A 131 23.08 -2.82 -2.95
C GLY A 131 22.40 -3.83 -2.02
N ILE A 132 22.89 -3.97 -0.79
CA ILE A 132 22.30 -4.86 0.22
C ILE A 132 20.91 -4.37 0.62
N HIS A 133 20.77 -3.07 0.91
CA HIS A 133 19.49 -2.48 1.27
C HIS A 133 18.46 -2.58 0.14
N ALA A 134 18.88 -2.32 -1.10
CA ALA A 134 18.02 -2.48 -2.28
C ALA A 134 17.57 -3.94 -2.46
N THR A 135 18.48 -4.90 -2.30
CA THR A 135 18.16 -6.34 -2.42
C THR A 135 17.17 -6.79 -1.34
N ARG A 136 17.38 -6.34 -0.08
CA ARG A 136 16.47 -6.65 1.03
C ARG A 136 15.08 -6.10 0.76
N LEU A 137 14.99 -4.85 0.30
CA LEU A 137 13.72 -4.20 0.00
C LEU A 137 13.02 -4.90 -1.16
N ALA A 138 13.75 -5.25 -2.22
CA ALA A 138 13.26 -6.04 -3.34
C ALA A 138 12.66 -7.38 -2.89
N TYR A 139 13.35 -8.11 -2.01
CA TYR A 139 12.85 -9.36 -1.45
C TYR A 139 11.59 -9.14 -0.60
N GLN A 140 11.60 -8.17 0.31
CA GLN A 140 10.44 -7.86 1.14
C GLN A 140 9.23 -7.45 0.30
N PHE A 141 9.44 -6.67 -0.75
CA PHE A 141 8.42 -6.29 -1.70
C PHE A 141 7.87 -7.52 -2.44
N SER A 142 8.73 -8.44 -2.90
CA SER A 142 8.31 -9.68 -3.56
C SER A 142 7.44 -10.55 -2.64
N ILE A 143 7.82 -10.70 -1.37
CA ILE A 143 7.01 -11.43 -0.38
C ILE A 143 5.68 -10.72 -0.15
N ALA A 144 5.70 -9.40 0.02
CA ALA A 144 4.49 -8.62 0.21
C ALA A 144 3.54 -8.75 -1.00
N ASN A 145 4.08 -8.79 -2.22
CA ASN A 145 3.32 -8.98 -3.45
C ASN A 145 2.63 -10.35 -3.45
N GLN A 146 3.35 -11.41 -3.10
CA GLN A 146 2.75 -12.75 -2.97
C GLN A 146 1.66 -12.78 -1.88
N GLU A 147 1.95 -12.25 -0.69
CA GLU A 147 1.00 -12.23 0.43
C GLU A 147 -0.26 -11.42 0.12
N SER A 148 -0.15 -10.39 -0.74
CA SER A 148 -1.31 -9.60 -1.19
C SER A 148 -2.30 -10.44 -2.00
N HIS A 149 -1.80 -11.42 -2.76
CA HIS A 149 -2.60 -12.38 -3.50
C HIS A 149 -3.11 -13.48 -2.57
N ASP A 150 -2.22 -14.12 -1.80
CA ASP A 150 -2.57 -15.27 -0.94
C ASP A 150 -3.62 -14.93 0.13
N ARG A 151 -3.70 -13.66 0.55
CA ARG A 151 -4.66 -13.20 1.56
C ARG A 151 -5.86 -12.47 0.98
N ALA A 152 -5.95 -12.32 -0.34
CA ALA A 152 -7.02 -11.58 -1.00
C ALA A 152 -8.41 -12.09 -0.59
N GLU A 153 -8.55 -13.41 -0.47
CA GLU A 153 -9.80 -14.05 -0.03
C GLU A 153 -10.22 -13.59 1.36
N MET A 154 -9.28 -13.47 2.29
CA MET A 154 -9.55 -12.99 3.65
C MET A 154 -10.08 -11.56 3.61
N LEU A 155 -9.49 -10.68 2.81
CA LEU A 155 -9.99 -9.31 2.65
C LEU A 155 -11.38 -9.30 2.01
N ALA A 156 -11.61 -10.10 0.96
CA ALA A 156 -12.92 -10.20 0.30
C ALA A 156 -14.03 -10.58 1.30
N TRP A 157 -13.83 -11.64 2.09
CA TRP A 157 -14.77 -12.06 3.15
C TRP A 157 -15.07 -10.94 4.14
N ARG A 158 -14.06 -10.16 4.53
CA ARG A 158 -14.23 -9.05 5.45
C ARG A 158 -15.00 -7.88 4.85
N LEU A 159 -14.77 -7.56 3.58
CA LEU A 159 -15.51 -6.53 2.88
C LEU A 159 -16.99 -6.94 2.73
N LEU A 160 -17.27 -8.22 2.43
CA LEU A 160 -18.64 -8.76 2.41
C LEU A 160 -19.33 -8.62 3.76
N ASP A 161 -18.64 -8.95 4.86
CA ASP A 161 -19.18 -8.81 6.22
C ASP A 161 -19.54 -7.35 6.56
N LEU A 162 -18.74 -6.38 6.08
CA LEU A 162 -19.02 -4.96 6.26
C LEU A 162 -20.17 -4.51 5.37
N ARG A 163 -20.23 -4.97 4.11
CA ARG A 163 -21.33 -4.64 3.18
C ARG A 163 -22.70 -5.10 3.71
N ARG A 164 -22.74 -6.20 4.46
CA ARG A 164 -23.96 -6.69 5.14
C ARG A 164 -24.39 -5.82 6.32
N LYS A 165 -23.49 -5.00 6.89
CA LYS A 165 -23.72 -4.19 8.09
C LYS A 165 -23.95 -2.71 7.79
N TYR A 166 -23.40 -2.23 6.68
CA TYR A 166 -23.43 -0.82 6.30
C TYR A 166 -24.08 -0.68 4.93
N GLU A 167 -24.93 0.34 4.79
CA GLU A 167 -25.60 0.66 3.52
C GLU A 167 -24.59 1.12 2.47
N TYR A 168 -23.52 1.79 2.91
CA TYR A 168 -22.44 2.27 2.07
C TYR A 168 -21.06 1.86 2.61
N LEU A 169 -20.27 1.16 1.80
CA LEU A 169 -18.91 0.74 2.11
C LEU A 169 -17.93 1.46 1.18
N ARG A 170 -17.03 2.27 1.75
CA ARG A 170 -15.89 2.84 1.04
C ARG A 170 -14.61 2.11 1.41
N VAL A 171 -13.75 1.87 0.42
CA VAL A 171 -12.39 1.36 0.65
C VAL A 171 -11.36 2.33 0.07
N VAL A 172 -10.31 2.61 0.83
CA VAL A 172 -9.17 3.43 0.41
C VAL A 172 -7.90 2.60 0.58
N GLY A 173 -7.20 2.33 -0.50
CA GLY A 173 -5.92 1.63 -0.51
C GLY A 173 -4.76 2.56 -0.80
N HIS A 174 -3.58 2.20 -0.31
CA HIS A 174 -2.34 2.88 -0.66
C HIS A 174 -1.25 1.91 -1.09
N SER A 175 -0.48 2.25 -2.13
CA SER A 175 0.69 1.47 -2.55
C SER A 175 0.29 0.02 -2.84
N LEU A 176 0.96 -0.96 -2.21
CA LEU A 176 0.63 -2.39 -2.35
C LEU A 176 -0.75 -2.77 -1.80
N GLY A 177 -1.34 -1.95 -0.93
CA GLY A 177 -2.70 -2.14 -0.45
C GLY A 177 -3.72 -2.05 -1.59
N CYS A 178 -3.39 -1.28 -2.64
CA CYS A 178 -4.20 -1.21 -3.86
C CYS A 178 -4.23 -2.57 -4.58
N ARG A 179 -3.09 -3.26 -4.68
CA ARG A 179 -3.04 -4.60 -5.28
C ARG A 179 -3.91 -5.58 -4.48
N HIS A 180 -3.76 -5.57 -3.15
CA HIS A 180 -4.57 -6.42 -2.27
C HIS A 180 -6.08 -6.19 -2.44
N ILE A 181 -6.52 -4.94 -2.65
CA ILE A 181 -7.91 -4.60 -2.97
C ILE A 181 -8.34 -5.16 -4.33
N VAL A 182 -7.51 -4.99 -5.37
CA VAL A 182 -7.81 -5.49 -6.73
C VAL A 182 -8.00 -7.00 -6.71
N GLU A 183 -7.08 -7.72 -6.07
CA GLU A 183 -7.15 -9.18 -5.92
C GLU A 183 -8.41 -9.58 -5.14
N ALA A 184 -8.72 -8.91 -4.02
CA ALA A 184 -9.91 -9.21 -3.23
C ALA A 184 -11.21 -8.95 -4.00
N CYS A 185 -11.33 -7.82 -4.70
CA CYS A 185 -12.52 -7.48 -5.47
C CYS A 185 -12.71 -8.38 -6.71
N SER A 186 -11.63 -8.96 -7.22
CA SER A 186 -11.68 -9.96 -8.30
C SER A 186 -12.33 -11.27 -7.85
N LEU A 187 -12.32 -11.56 -6.54
CA LEU A 187 -13.00 -12.71 -5.94
C LEU A 187 -14.47 -12.44 -5.58
N MET A 188 -14.94 -11.19 -5.74
CA MET A 188 -16.28 -10.76 -5.36
C MET A 188 -17.15 -10.54 -6.60
N ASN A 189 -18.44 -10.88 -6.49
CA ASN A 189 -19.43 -10.48 -7.48
C ASN A 189 -19.54 -8.95 -7.51
N ALA A 190 -19.76 -8.37 -8.70
CA ALA A 190 -19.82 -6.92 -8.87
C ALA A 190 -20.78 -6.24 -7.89
N ASN A 191 -21.98 -6.81 -7.68
CA ASN A 191 -23.01 -6.28 -6.78
C ASN A 191 -22.68 -6.40 -5.29
N GLU A 192 -21.63 -7.13 -4.93
CA GLU A 192 -21.20 -7.33 -3.54
C GLU A 192 -19.94 -6.53 -3.19
N ARG A 193 -19.30 -5.92 -4.19
CA ARG A 193 -18.10 -5.09 -4.03
C ARG A 193 -18.40 -3.85 -3.18
N PRO A 194 -17.38 -3.16 -2.64
CA PRO A 194 -17.55 -1.84 -2.03
C PRO A 194 -18.26 -0.85 -2.96
N ASP A 195 -18.99 0.10 -2.41
CA ASP A 195 -19.69 1.12 -3.19
C ASP A 195 -18.73 2.10 -3.87
N SER A 196 -17.63 2.45 -3.19
CA SER A 196 -16.56 3.28 -3.74
C SER A 196 -15.18 2.79 -3.34
N ILE A 197 -14.27 2.80 -4.28
CA ILE A 197 -12.86 2.41 -4.09
C ILE A 197 -11.94 3.56 -4.51
N HIS A 198 -11.00 3.89 -3.64
CA HIS A 198 -9.96 4.88 -3.85
C HIS A 198 -8.60 4.18 -3.80
N LEU A 199 -7.87 4.15 -4.92
CA LEU A 199 -6.55 3.54 -5.04
C LEU A 199 -5.50 4.65 -5.12
N CYS A 200 -4.75 4.86 -4.03
CA CYS A 200 -3.71 5.88 -3.93
C CYS A 200 -2.33 5.28 -4.25
N ALA A 201 -1.60 5.87 -5.19
CA ALA A 201 -0.28 5.40 -5.61
C ALA A 201 -0.22 3.88 -5.89
N PRO A 202 -1.06 3.29 -6.76
CA PRO A 202 -1.14 1.84 -6.87
C PRO A 202 0.20 1.21 -7.27
N ALA A 203 0.69 0.29 -6.43
CA ALA A 203 1.92 -0.48 -6.69
C ALA A 203 1.61 -1.74 -7.51
N LEU A 204 1.00 -1.56 -8.68
CA LEU A 204 0.60 -2.62 -9.61
C LEU A 204 0.72 -2.12 -11.06
N VAL A 205 0.79 -3.04 -12.03
CA VAL A 205 0.88 -2.72 -13.45
C VAL A 205 -0.48 -2.77 -14.13
N ALA A 206 -0.64 -2.14 -15.30
CA ALA A 206 -1.91 -2.12 -16.02
C ALA A 206 -2.53 -3.53 -16.23
N PRO A 207 -1.77 -4.57 -16.64
CA PRO A 207 -2.32 -5.92 -16.76
C PRO A 207 -2.94 -6.50 -15.48
N ASP A 208 -2.51 -6.06 -14.30
CA ASP A 208 -3.04 -6.56 -13.02
C ASP A 208 -4.49 -6.10 -12.74
N ILE A 209 -4.95 -5.02 -13.38
CA ILE A 209 -6.25 -4.36 -13.06
C ILE A 209 -7.17 -4.18 -14.26
N VAL A 210 -6.65 -4.22 -15.50
CA VAL A 210 -7.41 -3.89 -16.72
C VAL A 210 -8.71 -4.69 -16.84
N ASN A 211 -8.70 -5.99 -16.51
CA ASN A 211 -9.88 -6.84 -16.63
C ASN A 211 -11.02 -6.44 -15.67
N GLN A 212 -10.72 -5.70 -14.62
CA GLN A 212 -11.66 -5.29 -13.59
C GLN A 212 -12.18 -3.86 -13.79
N ILE A 213 -11.56 -3.09 -14.70
CA ILE A 213 -11.90 -1.67 -14.92
C ILE A 213 -12.19 -1.34 -16.39
N ARG A 214 -12.15 -2.34 -17.28
CA ARG A 214 -12.54 -2.18 -18.70
C ARG A 214 -14.05 -1.94 -18.80
N LYS A 215 -14.49 -1.33 -19.89
CA LYS A 215 -15.91 -1.13 -20.22
C LYS A 215 -16.78 -2.35 -19.89
N GLU A 216 -17.95 -2.08 -19.34
CA GLU A 216 -19.01 -3.06 -19.02
C GLU A 216 -18.64 -4.01 -17.88
N THR A 217 -17.55 -3.75 -17.15
CA THR A 217 -17.17 -4.52 -15.95
C THR A 217 -17.73 -3.91 -14.67
N GLY A 218 -18.19 -2.66 -14.72
CA GLY A 218 -18.69 -1.90 -13.56
C GLY A 218 -17.59 -1.46 -12.58
N GLY A 219 -16.31 -1.64 -12.93
CA GLY A 219 -15.19 -1.24 -12.09
C GLY A 219 -14.98 -2.13 -10.85
N LEU A 220 -14.06 -1.70 -9.98
CA LEU A 220 -13.78 -2.38 -8.71
C LEU A 220 -14.80 -2.01 -7.62
N GLY A 221 -15.29 -0.78 -7.61
CA GLY A 221 -16.39 -0.34 -6.75
C GLY A 221 -17.70 -0.25 -7.52
N GLN A 222 -18.84 -0.55 -6.89
CA GLN A 222 -20.15 -0.61 -7.55
C GLN A 222 -20.51 0.70 -8.27
N ASN A 223 -20.20 1.84 -7.64
CA ASN A 223 -20.56 3.15 -8.16
C ASN A 223 -19.34 3.90 -8.70
N LYS A 224 -18.17 3.69 -8.09
CA LYS A 224 -16.99 4.51 -8.37
C LYS A 224 -15.68 3.80 -8.03
N THR A 225 -14.74 3.89 -8.95
CA THR A 225 -13.33 3.51 -8.75
C THR A 225 -12.45 4.70 -9.10
N LEU A 226 -11.66 5.17 -8.15
CA LEU A 226 -10.80 6.34 -8.31
C LEU A 226 -9.34 5.92 -8.18
N ILE A 227 -8.54 6.19 -9.19
CA ILE A 227 -7.11 5.86 -9.23
C ILE A 227 -6.34 7.17 -9.17
N TYR A 228 -5.59 7.37 -8.10
CA TYR A 228 -4.78 8.57 -7.89
C TYR A 228 -3.31 8.23 -8.15
N TYR A 229 -2.71 8.98 -9.07
CA TYR A 229 -1.32 8.81 -9.45
C TYR A 229 -0.58 10.15 -9.43
N SER A 230 0.74 10.08 -9.42
CA SER A 230 1.58 11.26 -9.54
C SER A 230 2.92 10.91 -10.18
N PRO A 231 3.31 11.57 -11.29
CA PRO A 231 4.64 11.43 -11.86
C PRO A 231 5.78 11.88 -10.92
N LYS A 232 5.47 12.58 -9.81
CA LYS A 232 6.45 12.92 -8.76
C LYS A 232 6.78 11.73 -7.85
N ASP A 233 5.92 10.71 -7.82
CA ASP A 233 6.08 9.49 -7.04
C ASP A 233 6.92 8.46 -7.80
N ILE A 234 8.20 8.79 -7.97
CA ILE A 234 9.16 7.90 -8.62
C ILE A 234 9.73 6.85 -7.67
N THR A 235 9.25 6.81 -6.41
CA THR A 235 9.57 5.69 -5.50
C THR A 235 9.09 4.39 -6.11
N LEU A 236 7.90 4.40 -6.71
CA LEU A 236 7.43 3.24 -7.46
C LEU A 236 8.28 3.02 -8.71
N GLY A 237 8.60 4.06 -9.49
CA GLY A 237 9.42 3.92 -10.71
C GLY A 237 10.84 3.39 -10.49
N ILE A 238 11.53 3.73 -9.40
CA ILE A 238 12.89 3.25 -9.12
C ILE A 238 12.85 1.85 -8.52
N LEU A 239 11.93 1.62 -7.60
CA LEU A 239 11.87 0.39 -6.79
C LEU A 239 11.18 -0.74 -7.54
N LEU A 240 10.06 -0.43 -8.20
CA LEU A 240 9.27 -1.40 -8.94
C LEU A 240 9.77 -1.63 -10.36
N ARG A 241 10.37 -0.68 -11.10
CA ARG A 241 10.81 -0.98 -12.48
C ARG A 241 11.82 -2.14 -12.55
N THR A 242 12.69 -2.25 -11.55
CA THR A 242 13.63 -3.38 -11.41
C THR A 242 12.92 -4.70 -11.04
N LEU A 243 11.84 -4.63 -10.26
CA LEU A 243 11.07 -5.78 -9.76
C LEU A 243 9.97 -6.25 -10.73
N LEU A 244 9.38 -5.32 -11.48
CA LEU A 244 8.33 -5.49 -12.47
C LEU A 244 8.90 -5.77 -13.86
N LYS A 245 10.14 -6.25 -13.95
CA LYS A 245 10.78 -6.65 -15.22
C LYS A 245 10.79 -5.53 -16.28
N GLY A 246 10.84 -4.27 -15.86
CA GLY A 246 10.85 -3.10 -16.74
C GLY A 246 9.52 -2.35 -16.88
N ASP A 247 8.41 -2.88 -16.35
CA ASP A 247 7.12 -2.20 -16.41
C ASP A 247 6.99 -1.05 -15.40
N GLN A 248 6.09 -0.11 -15.69
CA GLN A 248 5.81 1.06 -14.84
C GLN A 248 4.56 0.84 -14.00
N ALA A 249 4.62 1.28 -12.74
CA ALA A 249 3.49 1.19 -11.82
C ALA A 249 2.45 2.27 -12.11
N ILE A 250 1.17 1.91 -12.01
CA ILE A 250 0.05 2.84 -12.23
C ILE A 250 0.11 4.04 -11.28
N GLY A 251 0.65 3.90 -10.07
CA GLY A 251 0.84 5.01 -9.14
C GLY A 251 1.78 6.11 -9.62
N GLU A 252 2.70 5.79 -10.54
CA GLU A 252 3.63 6.75 -11.16
C GLU A 252 3.01 7.38 -12.41
N ILE A 253 2.51 6.55 -13.32
CA ILE A 253 2.14 6.99 -14.69
C ILE A 253 0.64 7.12 -14.94
N GLY A 254 -0.20 6.63 -14.05
CA GLY A 254 -1.63 6.51 -14.28
C GLY A 254 -2.00 5.30 -15.14
N LEU A 255 -3.24 5.29 -15.63
CA LEU A 255 -3.72 4.27 -16.57
C LEU A 255 -3.22 4.56 -18.00
N PRO A 256 -2.99 3.52 -18.83
CA PRO A 256 -2.64 3.72 -20.23
C PRO A 256 -3.79 4.36 -21.00
N GLU A 257 -3.45 5.24 -21.96
CA GLU A 257 -4.43 5.91 -22.82
C GLU A 257 -5.19 4.93 -23.73
N GLN A 258 -4.62 3.75 -24.02
CA GLN A 258 -5.25 2.71 -24.82
C GLN A 258 -4.83 1.32 -24.33
N VAL A 259 -5.72 0.34 -24.50
CA VAL A 259 -5.43 -1.08 -24.29
C VAL A 259 -5.68 -1.82 -25.61
N GLY A 260 -4.63 -2.40 -26.19
CA GLY A 260 -4.69 -2.91 -27.56
C GLY A 260 -4.98 -1.78 -28.56
N PHE A 261 -6.12 -1.84 -29.23
CA PHE A 261 -6.58 -0.82 -30.20
C PHE A 261 -7.69 0.08 -29.67
N GLU A 262 -8.14 -0.12 -28.42
CA GLU A 262 -9.26 0.62 -27.83
C GLU A 262 -8.76 1.84 -27.06
N LYS A 263 -9.15 3.04 -27.52
CA LYS A 263 -8.85 4.32 -26.83
C LYS A 263 -9.83 4.60 -25.69
N ASP A 264 -11.12 4.38 -25.92
CA ASP A 264 -12.15 4.49 -24.89
C ASP A 264 -12.37 3.11 -24.25
N TRP A 265 -11.39 2.55 -23.58
CA TRP A 265 -11.48 1.20 -23.03
C TRP A 265 -11.96 1.17 -21.56
N LEU A 266 -11.93 2.31 -20.89
CA LEU A 266 -12.21 2.44 -19.46
C LEU A 266 -13.72 2.46 -19.16
N ASP A 267 -14.14 1.78 -18.10
CA ASP A 267 -15.50 1.83 -17.58
C ASP A 267 -15.86 3.23 -17.05
N GLU A 268 -17.12 3.66 -17.21
CA GLU A 268 -17.57 5.00 -16.81
C GLU A 268 -17.51 5.24 -15.29
N THR A 269 -17.54 4.17 -14.50
CA THR A 269 -17.40 4.22 -13.04
C THR A 269 -15.95 4.47 -12.61
N VAL A 270 -14.98 4.36 -13.52
CA VAL A 270 -13.55 4.44 -13.21
C VAL A 270 -12.96 5.77 -13.67
N LYS A 271 -12.19 6.43 -12.79
CA LYS A 271 -11.45 7.66 -13.13
C LYS A 271 -10.01 7.57 -12.67
N SER A 272 -9.08 7.91 -13.57
CA SER A 272 -7.67 8.12 -13.25
C SER A 272 -7.39 9.60 -13.08
N ILE A 273 -6.72 10.00 -12.00
CA ILE A 273 -6.56 11.39 -11.59
C ILE A 273 -5.11 11.65 -11.20
N ASP A 274 -4.48 12.61 -11.88
CA ASP A 274 -3.18 13.15 -11.50
C ASP A 274 -3.32 14.07 -10.28
N VAL A 275 -2.71 13.68 -9.16
CA VAL A 275 -2.75 14.42 -7.89
C VAL A 275 -1.44 15.16 -7.59
N SER A 276 -0.54 15.27 -8.56
CA SER A 276 0.80 15.85 -8.38
C SER A 276 0.79 17.27 -7.82
N LYS A 277 -0.26 18.05 -8.09
CA LYS A 277 -0.41 19.42 -7.56
C LYS A 277 -0.73 19.46 -6.07
N ASN A 278 -1.29 18.38 -5.54
CA ASN A 278 -1.71 18.26 -4.14
C ASN A 278 -0.62 17.63 -3.26
N LEU A 279 0.35 16.94 -3.87
CA LEU A 279 1.50 16.37 -3.17
C LEU A 279 2.64 17.39 -3.11
N GLY A 280 3.24 17.53 -1.93
CA GLY A 280 4.28 18.53 -1.67
C GLY A 280 5.70 17.99 -1.81
N GLY A 281 5.88 16.68 -1.64
CA GLY A 281 7.16 16.00 -1.85
C GLY A 281 7.45 15.62 -3.30
N PHE A 282 8.69 15.16 -3.51
CA PHE A 282 9.12 14.34 -4.65
C PHE A 282 9.62 12.99 -4.10
N TYR A 283 9.69 11.95 -4.92
CA TYR A 283 10.19 10.62 -4.53
C TYR A 283 9.39 10.04 -3.34
N VAL A 284 10.08 9.58 -2.29
CA VAL A 284 9.47 8.97 -1.10
C VAL A 284 8.54 9.94 -0.40
N GLY A 285 8.87 11.24 -0.40
CA GLY A 285 8.01 12.27 0.19
C GLY A 285 6.66 12.39 -0.52
N ALA A 286 6.63 12.21 -1.85
CA ALA A 286 5.37 12.18 -2.59
C ALA A 286 4.57 10.92 -2.28
N HIS A 287 5.24 9.76 -2.20
CA HIS A 287 4.62 8.48 -1.87
C HIS A 287 3.96 8.50 -0.47
N THR A 288 4.62 9.09 0.52
CA THR A 288 4.07 9.17 1.88
C THR A 288 3.01 10.25 2.06
N ASP A 289 3.01 11.28 1.20
CA ASP A 289 2.07 12.40 1.27
C ASP A 289 0.62 12.00 0.99
N TYR A 290 0.37 10.89 0.27
CA TYR A 290 -0.98 10.48 -0.11
C TYR A 290 -1.91 10.35 1.08
N ALA A 291 -1.47 9.76 2.20
CA ALA A 291 -2.31 9.57 3.37
C ALA A 291 -2.69 10.89 4.05
N ASN A 292 -1.68 11.74 4.31
CA ASN A 292 -1.85 13.00 5.02
C ASN A 292 -2.57 14.05 4.18
N LYS A 293 -2.41 14.01 2.85
CA LYS A 293 -2.99 15.00 1.91
C LYS A 293 -4.21 14.50 1.17
N PHE A 294 -4.69 13.30 1.47
CA PHE A 294 -5.83 12.68 0.80
C PHE A 294 -7.05 13.61 0.73
N HIS A 295 -7.33 14.35 1.80
CA HIS A 295 -8.45 15.30 1.86
C HIS A 295 -8.39 16.45 0.83
N TYR A 296 -7.23 16.75 0.24
CA TYR A 296 -7.09 17.78 -0.79
C TYR A 296 -7.53 17.31 -2.18
N PHE A 297 -7.44 16.01 -2.46
CA PHE A 297 -7.63 15.46 -3.81
C PHE A 297 -8.67 14.34 -3.88
N ALA A 298 -9.16 13.87 -2.74
CA ALA A 298 -10.33 13.01 -2.69
C ALA A 298 -11.45 13.67 -3.50
N GLN A 299 -12.07 12.89 -4.37
CA GLN A 299 -13.19 13.41 -5.16
C GLN A 299 -14.46 13.28 -4.31
N PRO A 300 -15.32 14.32 -4.30
CA PRO A 300 -16.63 14.21 -3.70
C PRO A 300 -17.49 13.18 -4.46
N TYR A 301 -18.65 12.86 -3.89
CA TYR A 301 -19.62 11.97 -4.50
C TYR A 301 -20.02 12.47 -5.89
#